data_AF-M3UK30-F1
#
_entry.id   AF-M3UK30-F1
#
_cell.length_a   1.000
_cell.length_b   1.000
_cell.length_c   1.000
_cell.angle_alpha   90.00
_cell.angle_beta   90.00
_cell.angle_gamma   90.00
#
_symmetry.space_group_name_H-M   'P 1'
#
loop_
_entity.id
_entity.type
_entity.pdbx_description
1 polymer ?
#
loop_
_entity_poly.entity_id
_entity_poly.type
_entity_poly.pdbx_seq_one_letter_code
_entity_poly.pdbx_strand_id
1 'polypeptide(L)' 'MAMTLRLTDEQDRALELLAEADGVSKQEAATRAIVAAAARRTKDARVRELSDAGRERYAALLDRLAQ' A
#
# COMPACT_ATOMS: atom_id res chain seq x y z
N MET A 1 -15.85 -9.82 13.97
CA MET A 1 -14.93 -10.90 14.38
C MET A 1 -13.80 -10.27 15.19
N ALA A 2 -13.38 -10.89 16.28
CA ALA A 2 -12.25 -10.39 17.08
C ALA A 2 -10.96 -11.09 16.64
N MET A 3 -9.88 -10.33 16.50
CA MET A 3 -8.54 -10.83 16.19
C MET A 3 -7.59 -10.38 17.29
N THR A 4 -6.70 -11.27 17.73
CA THR A 4 -5.63 -10.96 18.68
C THR A 4 -4.30 -11.06 17.96
N LEU A 5 -3.51 -9.99 17.97
CA LEU A 5 -2.17 -9.96 17.39
C LEU A 5 -1.12 -10.22 18.47
N ARG A 6 -0.08 -11.00 18.13
CA ARG A 6 1.16 -11.05 18.91
C ARG A 6 2.15 -10.09 18.28
N LEU A 7 2.53 -9.05 19.01
CA LEU A 7 3.40 -7.99 18.54
C LEU A 7 4.78 -8.11 19.16
N THR A 8 5.80 -7.72 18.41
CA THR A 8 7.11 -7.37 18.98
C THR A 8 7.04 -5.99 19.64
N ASP A 9 7.99 -5.69 20.53
CA ASP A 9 8.06 -4.36 21.18
C ASP A 9 8.17 -3.21 20.17
N GLU A 10 8.83 -3.44 19.04
CA GLU A 10 8.94 -2.46 17.95
C GLU A 10 7.59 -2.22 17.27
N GLN A 11 6.83 -3.29 17.01
CA GLN A 11 5.50 -3.19 16.39
C GLN A 11 4.50 -2.50 17.31
N ASP A 12 4.55 -2.77 18.62
CA ASP A 12 3.69 -2.10 19.59
C ASP A 12 3.99 -0.60 19.68
N ARG A 13 5.27 -0.22 19.73
CA ARG A 13 5.69 1.19 19.68
C ARG A 13 5.26 1.89 18.40
N ALA A 14 5.37 1.22 17.25
CA ALA A 14 4.91 1.77 15.98
C ALA A 14 3.40 2.01 15.97
N LEU A 15 2.61 1.09 16.55
CA LEU A 15 1.16 1.27 16.69
C LEU A 15 0.79 2.36 17.69
N GLU A 16 1.54 2.53 18.77
CA GLU A 16 1.38 3.64 19.72
C GLU A 16 1.54 4.99 19.00
N LEU A 17 2.65 5.16 18.26
CA LEU A 17 2.92 6.38 17.52
C LEU A 17 1.82 6.72 16.49
N LEU A 18 1.35 5.71 15.75
CA LEU A 18 0.25 5.88 14.80
C LEU A 18 -1.07 6.23 15.49
N ALA A 19 -1.37 5.57 16.61
CA ALA A 19 -2.57 5.82 17.39
C ALA A 19 -2.59 7.24 17.98
N GLU A 20 -1.47 7.69 18.53
CA GLU A 20 -1.31 9.05 19.05
C GLU A 20 -1.44 10.11 17.95
N ALA A 21 -0.76 9.90 16.82
CA ALA A 21 -0.82 10.83 15.68
C ALA A 21 -2.23 10.99 15.10
N ASP A 22 -2.99 9.89 15.04
CA ASP A 22 -4.34 9.86 14.48
C ASP A 22 -5.44 10.11 15.53
N GLY A 23 -5.10 10.17 16.83
CA GLY A 23 -6.06 10.32 17.93
C GLY A 23 -7.02 9.14 18.09
N VAL A 24 -6.56 7.91 17.86
CA VAL A 24 -7.37 6.68 17.89
C VAL A 24 -6.78 5.61 18.80
N SER A 25 -7.47 4.48 18.95
CA SER A 25 -6.91 3.32 19.67
C SER A 25 -5.85 2.57 18.83
N LYS A 26 -4.93 1.85 19.48
CA LYS A 26 -3.96 0.97 18.79
C LYS A 26 -4.63 -0.06 17.85
N GLN A 27 -5.79 -0.57 18.21
CA GLN A 27 -6.54 -1.53 17.39
C GLN A 27 -7.09 -0.89 16.12
N GLU A 28 -7.60 0.34 16.24
CA GLU A 28 -8.06 1.13 15.10
C GLU A 28 -6.88 1.53 14.19
N ALA A 29 -5.75 1.95 14.78
CA ALA A 29 -4.52 2.24 14.04
C ALA A 29 -4.02 1.02 13.24
N ALA A 30 -4.06 -0.18 13.84
CA ALA A 30 -3.71 -1.43 13.14
C ALA A 30 -4.66 -1.71 11.96
N THR A 31 -5.96 -1.51 12.17
CA THR A 31 -6.97 -1.68 11.11
C THR A 31 -6.72 -0.71 9.95
N ARG A 32 -6.48 0.57 10.24
CA ARG A 32 -6.15 1.59 9.23
C ARG A 32 -4.85 1.28 8.51
N ALA A 33 -3.81 0.83 9.22
CA ALA A 33 -2.54 0.45 8.63
C ALA A 33 -2.69 -0.71 7.63
N ILE A 34 -3.51 -1.72 7.96
CA ILE A 34 -3.83 -2.84 7.06
C ILE A 34 -4.56 -2.34 5.81
N VAL A 35 -5.60 -1.53 5.97
CA VAL A 35 -6.36 -0.97 4.83
C VAL A 35 -5.47 -0.12 3.94
N ALA A 36 -4.64 0.74 4.53
CA ALA A 36 -3.70 1.58 3.79
C ALA A 36 -2.64 0.75 3.05
N ALA A 37 -2.10 -0.31 3.68
CA ALA A 37 -1.15 -1.21 3.04
C ALA A 37 -1.78 -1.98 1.87
N ALA A 38 -3.01 -2.45 2.03
CA ALA A 38 -3.76 -3.11 0.96
C ALA A 38 -4.02 -2.15 -0.21
N ALA A 39 -4.50 -0.93 0.08
CA ALA A 39 -4.78 0.08 -0.94
C ALA A 39 -3.54 0.45 -1.75
N ARG A 40 -2.38 0.61 -1.09
CA ARG A 40 -1.10 0.84 -1.79
C ARG A 40 -0.76 -0.30 -2.75
N ARG A 41 -0.84 -1.55 -2.28
CA ARG A 41 -0.53 -2.73 -3.11
C ARG A 41 -1.47 -2.87 -4.31
N THR A 42 -2.78 -2.64 -4.12
CA THR A 42 -3.76 -2.71 -5.22
C THR A 42 -3.54 -1.58 -6.23
N LYS A 43 -3.26 -0.35 -5.75
CA LYS A 43 -2.92 0.77 -6.64
C LYS A 43 -1.66 0.46 -7.46
N ASP A 44 -0.61 -0.05 -6.83
CA ASP A 44 0.65 -0.38 -7.51
C ASP A 44 0.48 -1.51 -8.53
N ALA A 45 -0.38 -2.49 -8.24
CA ALA A 45 -0.74 -3.53 -9.19
C ALA A 45 -1.49 -2.94 -10.40
N ARG A 46 -2.47 -2.06 -10.15
CA ARG A 46 -3.25 -1.43 -11.22
C ARG A 46 -2.41 -0.48 -12.08
N VAL A 47 -1.49 0.28 -11.48
CA VAL A 47 -0.57 1.15 -12.22
C VAL A 47 0.36 0.33 -13.10
N ARG A 48 0.89 -0.80 -12.61
CA ARG A 48 1.72 -1.71 -13.41
C ARG A 48 0.94 -2.27 -14.60
N GLU A 49 -0.25 -2.81 -14.36
CA GLU A 49 -1.12 -3.35 -15.41
C GLU A 49 -1.42 -2.31 -16.51
N LEU A 50 -1.79 -1.09 -16.13
CA LEU A 50 -2.05 0.00 -17.08
C LEU A 50 -0.78 0.44 -17.83
N SER A 51 0.37 0.41 -17.15
CA SER A 51 1.65 0.74 -17.75
C SER A 51 2.07 -0.30 -18.78
N ASP A 52 1.88 -1.58 -18.48
CA ASP A 52 2.20 -2.70 -19.38
C ASP A 52 1.31 -2.65 -20.63
N ALA A 53 -0.01 -2.46 -20.44
CA ALA A 53 -0.95 -2.30 -21.55
C ALA A 53 -0.63 -1.06 -22.41
N GLY A 54 -0.22 0.04 -21.79
CA GLY A 54 0.20 1.25 -22.50
C GLY A 54 1.48 1.04 -23.31
N ARG A 55 2.49 0.36 -22.74
CA ARG A 55 3.75 0.02 -23.41
C ARG A 55 3.51 -0.87 -24.61
N GLU A 56 2.68 -1.90 -24.47
CA GLU A 56 2.30 -2.78 -25.58
C GLU A 56 1.60 -1.98 -26.69
N ARG A 57 0.60 -1.17 -26.32
CA ARG A 57 -0.17 -0.36 -27.27
C ARG A 57 0.68 0.64 -28.05
N TYR A 58 1.68 1.23 -27.42
CA TYR A 58 2.52 2.26 -28.01
C TYR A 58 3.92 1.78 -28.38
N ALA A 59 4.22 0.48 -28.29
CA ALA A 59 5.56 -0.08 -28.52
C ALA A 59 6.17 0.40 -29.85
N ALA A 60 5.43 0.22 -30.95
CA ALA A 60 5.90 0.61 -32.28
C ALA A 60 6.03 2.14 -32.48
N LEU A 61 5.37 2.96 -31.67
CA LEU A 61 5.57 4.41 -31.67
C LEU A 61 6.82 4.77 -30.86
N LEU A 62 6.98 4.18 -29.67
CA LEU A 62 8.13 4.39 -28.80
C LEU A 62 9.44 3.94 -29.46
N ASP A 63 9.44 2.80 -30.18
CA ASP A 63 10.59 2.30 -30.94
C ASP A 63 11.02 3.24 -32.07
N ARG A 64 10.08 4.00 -32.64
CA ARG A 64 10.38 5.00 -33.68
C ARG A 64 10.88 6.32 -33.09
N LEU A 65 10.44 6.68 -31.88
CA LEU A 65 10.87 7.89 -31.18
C LEU A 65 12.22 7.73 -30.48
N ALA A 66 12.69 6.50 -30.26
CA ALA A 66 13.96 6.18 -29.62
C ALA A 66 15.16 6.12 -30.61
N GLN A 67 14.94 6.38 -31.90
CA GLN A 67 15.96 6.48 -32.96
C GLN A 67 16.41 7.93 -33.15
#